data_AF-A0A3D3Q5J9-F1
#
_entry.id   AF-A0A3D3Q5J9-F1
#
_cell.length_a   1.000
_cell.length_b   1.000
_cell.length_c   1.000
_cell.angle_alpha   90.00
_cell.angle_beta   90.00
_cell.angle_gamma   90.00
#
_symmetry.space_group_name_H-M   'P 1'
#
loop_
_entity.id
_entity.type
_entity.pdbx_description
1 polymer ?
#
loop_
_entity_poly.entity_id
_entity_poly.type
_entity_poly.pdbx_seq_one_letter_code
_entity_poly.pdbx_strand_id
1 'polypeptide(L)'
;MFTGIVEELGTVRAGGPRLVVAAATVGEDSSPGASVAVNGVCLTVVDRSLNAGETWLLTFDVSEETLRRSSLGSLQPGGGVNLERPVTLLTRLGGHLVQG
;
A
#
# COMPACT_ATOMS: atom_id res chain seq x y z
N MET A 1 5.18 -11.09 1.35
CA MET A 1 5.58 -11.63 0.04
C MET A 1 4.50 -11.32 -0.95
N PHE A 2 4.88 -11.00 -2.18
CA PHE A 2 4.02 -10.49 -3.26
C PHE A 2 4.41 -11.16 -4.59
N THR A 3 3.65 -10.90 -5.65
CA THR A 3 3.88 -11.41 -7.00
C THR A 3 4.50 -10.40 -7.96
N GLY A 4 4.45 -9.10 -7.62
CA GLY A 4 4.79 -8.01 -8.52
C GLY A 4 3.69 -7.69 -9.53
N ILE A 5 2.47 -8.21 -9.33
CA ILE A 5 1.30 -7.92 -10.16
C ILE A 5 0.43 -6.91 -9.41
N VAL A 6 0.46 -5.66 -9.88
CA VAL A 6 -0.31 -4.55 -9.30
C VAL A 6 -1.81 -4.82 -9.44
N GLU A 7 -2.54 -4.67 -8.34
CA GLU A 7 -3.99 -4.91 -8.29
C GLU A 7 -4.79 -3.63 -8.52
N GLU A 8 -4.29 -2.48 -8.05
CA GLU A 8 -4.93 -1.19 -8.28
C GLU A 8 -3.95 -0.01 -8.23
N LEU A 9 -4.40 1.13 -8.74
CA LEU A 9 -3.74 2.43 -8.56
C LEU A 9 -4.44 3.19 -7.44
N GLY A 10 -3.81 3.27 -6.27
CA GLY A 10 -4.25 4.07 -5.14
C GLY A 10 -3.91 5.55 -5.28
N THR A 11 -4.52 6.40 -4.45
CA THR A 11 -4.26 7.85 -4.42
C THR A 11 -3.71 8.29 -3.07
N VAL A 12 -2.55 8.94 -3.06
CA VAL A 12 -1.96 9.51 -1.85
C VAL A 12 -2.85 10.65 -1.33
N ARG A 13 -3.24 10.58 -0.06
CA ARG A 13 -3.93 11.66 0.66
C ARG A 13 -3.00 12.44 1.57
N ALA A 14 -1.98 11.78 2.11
CA ALA A 14 -0.88 12.39 2.85
C ALA A 14 0.40 11.58 2.63
N GLY A 15 1.54 12.23 2.42
CA GLY A 15 2.85 11.59 2.27
C GLY A 15 3.74 11.77 3.52
N GLY A 16 4.96 11.23 3.47
CA GLY A 16 5.94 11.34 4.55
C GLY A 16 5.86 10.21 5.59
N PRO A 17 6.30 10.44 6.84
CA PRO A 17 6.39 9.41 7.88
C PRO A 17 5.04 8.76 8.24
N ARG A 18 3.94 9.48 7.99
CA ARG A 18 2.58 8.95 8.11
C ARG A 18 1.90 9.02 6.74
N LEU A 19 2.06 7.95 5.98
CA LEU A 19 1.51 7.81 4.64
C LEU A 19 0.03 7.42 4.73
N VAL A 20 -0.83 8.12 4.00
CA VAL A 20 -2.25 7.79 3.87
C VAL A 20 -2.58 7.61 2.40
N VAL A 21 -3.13 6.45 2.04
CA VAL A 21 -3.50 6.10 0.67
C VAL A 21 -4.97 5.75 0.61
N ALA A 22 -5.69 6.35 -0.32
CA ALA A 22 -7.03 5.94 -0.71
C ALA A 22 -6.94 4.75 -1.67
N ALA A 23 -7.65 3.68 -1.33
CA ALA A 23 -7.60 2.37 -1.99
C ALA A 23 -9.04 1.81 -2.07
N ALA A 24 -9.46 1.31 -3.22
CA ALA A 24 -10.79 0.73 -3.36
C ALA A 24 -10.72 -0.77 -3.09
N THR A 25 -9.97 -1.50 -3.93
CA THR A 25 -9.91 -2.95 -3.92
C THR A 25 -8.99 -3.49 -2.82
N VAL A 26 -7.78 -2.96 -2.67
CA VAL A 26 -6.84 -3.41 -1.64
C VAL A 26 -7.35 -3.05 -0.25
N GLY A 27 -8.15 -2.00 -0.14
CA GLY A 27 -8.76 -1.57 1.11
C GLY A 27 -9.78 -2.54 1.71
N GLU A 28 -10.44 -3.37 0.90
CA GLU A 28 -11.55 -4.24 1.34
C GLU A 28 -11.14 -5.24 2.43
N ASP A 29 -9.95 -5.82 2.31
CA ASP A 29 -9.43 -6.87 3.20
C ASP A 29 -8.09 -6.52 3.89
N SER A 30 -7.57 -5.31 3.70
CA SER A 30 -6.35 -4.84 4.39
C SER A 30 -6.63 -4.20 5.76
N SER A 31 -7.00 -5.01 6.75
CA SER A 31 -7.20 -4.54 8.14
C SER A 31 -5.88 -4.12 8.82
N PRO A 32 -5.91 -3.39 9.96
CA PRO A 32 -4.71 -3.12 10.74
C PRO A 32 -3.89 -4.39 11.02
N GLY A 33 -2.58 -4.31 10.82
CA GLY A 33 -1.65 -5.45 10.86
C GLY A 33 -1.45 -6.17 9.52
N ALA A 34 -2.28 -5.93 8.51
CA ALA A 34 -2.06 -6.47 7.17
C ALA A 34 -0.84 -5.82 6.49
N SER A 35 -0.13 -6.60 5.68
CA SER A 35 0.90 -6.07 4.78
C SER A 35 0.25 -5.62 3.47
N VAL A 36 0.74 -4.52 2.90
CA VAL A 36 0.39 -4.04 1.55
C VAL A 36 1.66 -3.54 0.88
N ALA A 37 1.90 -3.91 -0.37
CA ALA A 37 2.98 -3.32 -1.16
C ALA A 37 2.51 -1.99 -1.76
N VAL A 38 3.20 -0.90 -1.43
CA VAL A 38 2.96 0.44 -1.99
C VAL A 38 4.15 0.83 -2.86
N ASN A 39 3.94 0.95 -4.17
CA ASN A 39 5.03 1.07 -5.16
C ASN A 39 6.13 0.01 -4.95
N GLY A 40 5.73 -1.21 -4.60
CA GLY A 40 6.65 -2.32 -4.35
C GLY A 40 7.36 -2.27 -2.99
N VAL A 41 7.01 -1.34 -2.09
CA VAL A 41 7.51 -1.31 -0.70
C VAL A 41 6.52 -1.99 0.22
N CYS A 42 6.93 -3.03 0.94
CA CYS A 42 6.09 -3.71 1.92
C CYS A 42 5.86 -2.82 3.16
N LEU A 43 4.62 -2.37 3.36
CA LEU A 43 4.21 -1.59 4.53
C LEU A 43 3.11 -2.30 5.32
N THR A 44 3.05 -2.04 6.62
CA THR A 44 2.00 -2.56 7.52
C THR A 44 0.93 -1.52 7.73
N VAL A 45 -0.33 -1.87 7.47
CA VAL A 45 -1.48 -1.01 7.76
C VAL A 45 -1.57 -0.79 9.26
N VAL A 46 -1.52 0.47 9.71
CA VAL A 46 -1.69 0.85 11.13
C VAL A 46 -3.11 1.32 11.43
N ASP A 47 -3.82 1.82 10.43
CA ASP A 47 -5.24 2.18 10.53
C ASP A 47 -5.95 1.99 9.19
N ARG A 48 -7.25 1.63 9.24
CA ARG A 48 -8.13 1.56 8.09
C ARG A 48 -9.47 2.20 8.42
N SER A 49 -9.87 3.21 7.64
CA SER A 49 -11.14 3.90 7.81
C SER A 49 -11.85 4.11 6.47
N LEU A 50 -13.16 4.32 6.51
CA LEU A 50 -13.96 4.72 5.35
C LEU A 50 -13.96 6.25 5.25
N ASN A 51 -13.63 6.77 4.07
CA ASN A 51 -13.86 8.17 3.75
C ASN A 51 -15.36 8.40 3.44
N ALA A 52 -15.81 9.66 3.47
CA ALA A 52 -17.18 10.07 3.20
C ALA A 52 -17.73 9.65 1.82
N GLY A 53 -16.89 9.19 0.90
CA GLY A 53 -17.25 8.67 -0.43
C GLY A 53 -16.96 7.17 -0.61
N GLU A 54 -17.06 6.38 0.46
CA GLU A 54 -16.97 4.90 0.44
C GLU A 54 -15.64 4.30 -0.02
N THR A 55 -14.60 5.12 -0.21
CA THR A 55 -13.24 4.64 -0.46
C THR A 55 -12.51 4.39 0.85
N TRP A 56 -11.79 3.28 0.96
CA TRP A 56 -10.96 3.01 2.13
C TRP A 56 -9.74 3.93 2.16
N LEU A 57 -9.39 4.39 3.35
CA LEU A 57 -8.13 5.05 3.66
C LEU A 57 -7.27 4.09 4.46
N LEU A 58 -6.12 3.75 3.89
CA LEU A 58 -5.09 2.95 4.55
C LEU A 58 -4.00 3.88 5.05
N THR A 59 -3.70 3.79 6.35
CA THR A 59 -2.61 4.55 6.98
C THR A 59 -1.44 3.63 7.27
N PHE A 60 -0.22 4.14 7.05
CA PHE A 60 1.03 3.44 7.29
C PHE A 60 2.00 4.36 8.02
N ASP A 61 2.76 3.81 8.97
CA ASP A 61 3.94 4.48 9.52
C ASP A 61 5.17 4.05 8.70
N VAL A 62 5.93 5.02 8.19
CA VAL A 62 7.04 4.79 7.27
C VAL A 62 8.34 5.23 7.92
N SER A 63 9.30 4.30 8.01
CA SER A 63 10.61 4.59 8.58
C SER A 63 11.38 5.61 7.74
N GLU A 64 12.28 6.36 8.37
CA GLU A 64 13.15 7.30 7.66
C GLU A 64 13.99 6.61 6.56
N GLU A 65 14.54 5.43 6.83
CA GLU A 65 15.32 4.68 5.83
C GLU A 65 14.45 4.25 4.65
N THR A 66 13.19 3.83 4.89
CA THR A 66 12.24 3.51 3.83
C THR A 66 11.93 4.73 2.97
N LEU A 67 11.69 5.90 3.59
CA LEU A 67 11.47 7.15 2.86
C LEU A 67 12.68 7.54 2.00
N ARG A 68 13.89 7.36 2.54
CA ARG A 68 15.15 7.71 1.88
C ARG A 68 15.52 6.76 0.74
N ARG A 69 15.18 5.47 0.83
CA ARG A 69 15.58 4.43 -0.14
C ARG A 69 14.53 4.09 -1.18
N SER A 70 13.33 4.66 -1.09
CA SER A 70 12.25 4.38 -2.01
C SER A 70 11.67 5.66 -2.63
N SER A 71 10.79 5.50 -3.61
CA SER A 71 10.02 6.61 -4.17
C SER A 71 9.02 7.23 -3.18
N LEU A 72 8.80 6.62 -2.02
CA LEU A 72 7.78 7.07 -1.06
C LEU A 72 8.12 8.42 -0.45
N GLY A 73 9.40 8.74 -0.29
CA GLY A 73 9.86 10.02 0.26
C GLY A 73 9.48 11.25 -0.57
N SER A 74 9.20 11.06 -1.87
CA SER A 74 8.80 12.14 -2.79
C SER A 74 7.29 12.22 -3.03
N LEU A 75 6.48 11.34 -2.43
CA LEU A 75 5.05 11.32 -2.66
C LEU A 75 4.37 12.58 -2.12
N GLN A 76 3.44 13.12 -2.92
CA GLN A 76 2.63 14.27 -2.57
C GLN A 76 1.14 13.90 -2.64
N PRO A 77 0.27 14.58 -1.88
CA PRO A 77 -1.17 14.41 -1.99
C PRO A 77 -1.65 14.54 -3.45
N GLY A 78 -2.54 13.64 -3.86
CA GLY A 78 -3.04 13.52 -5.24
C GLY A 78 -2.19 12.64 -6.16
N GLY A 79 -0.98 12.24 -5.74
CA GLY A 79 -0.13 11.31 -6.50
C GLY A 79 -0.71 9.89 -6.53
N GLY A 80 -0.50 9.19 -7.65
CA GLY A 80 -0.87 7.78 -7.80
C GLY A 80 0.20 6.82 -7.24
N VAL A 81 -0.23 5.71 -6.66
CA VAL A 81 0.66 4.63 -6.20
C VAL A 81 0.12 3.26 -6.60
N ASN A 82 0.99 2.38 -7.03
CA ASN A 82 0.66 0.98 -7.30
C ASN A 82 0.46 0.25 -5.97
N LEU A 83 -0.63 -0.49 -5.86
CA LEU A 83 -0.96 -1.29 -4.68
C LEU A 83 -1.09 -2.77 -5.02
N GLU A 84 -0.58 -3.63 -4.14
CA GLU A 84 -0.68 -5.08 -4.25
C GLU A 84 -0.81 -5.70 -2.84
N ARG A 85 -1.72 -6.66 -2.68
CA ARG A 85 -1.89 -7.47 -1.47
C ARG A 85 -0.89 -8.62 -1.42
N PRO A 86 -0.55 -9.11 -0.22
CA PRO A 86 0.35 -10.23 -0.08
C PRO A 86 -0.27 -11.50 -0.64
N VAL A 87 0.58 -12.40 -1.15
CA VAL A 87 0.12 -13.71 -1.61
C VAL A 87 -0.40 -14.55 -0.45
N THR A 88 -1.42 -15.35 -0.74
CA THR A 88 -1.85 -16.47 0.09
C THR A 88 -1.26 -17.77 -0.43
N LEU A 89 -1.40 -18.87 0.32
CA LEU A 89 -1.02 -20.21 -0.13
C LEU A 89 -1.81 -20.69 -1.37
N LEU A 90 -2.94 -20.05 -1.67
CA LEU A 90 -3.77 -20.35 -2.84
C LEU A 90 -3.51 -19.40 -4.02
N THR A 91 -2.76 -18.32 -3.80
CA THR A 91 -2.49 -17.32 -4.83
C THR A 91 -1.49 -17.87 -5.84
N ARG A 92 -1.81 -17.77 -7.13
CA ARG A 92 -0.87 -18.11 -8.20
C ARG A 92 0.24 -17.06 -8.26
N LEU A 93 1.50 -17.51 -8.35
CA LEU A 93 2.63 -16.64 -8.63
C LEU A 93 2.68 -16.30 -10.13
N GLY A 94 1.76 -15.42 -10.57
CA GLY A 94 1.66 -15.00 -11.97
C GLY A 94 2.86 -14.18 -12.47
N GLY A 95 3.52 -13.47 -11.55
CA GLY A 95 4.81 -12.81 -11.78
C GLY A 95 5.96 -13.65 -11.21
N HIS A 96 6.61 -13.15 -10.17
CA HIS A 96 7.69 -13.82 -9.45
C HIS A 96 7.63 -13.49 -7.96
N LEU A 97 8.47 -14.11 -7.13
CA LEU A 97 8.51 -13.78 -5.71
C LEU A 97 9.12 -12.39 -5.50
N VAL A 98 8.30 -11.46 -5.02
CA VAL A 98 8.71 -10.12 -4.59
C VAL A 98 8.60 -10.06 -3.07
N GLN A 99 9.67 -9.62 -2.42
CA GLN A 99 9.68 -9.48 -0.95
C GLN A 99 8.91 -8.23 -0.51
N GLY A 100 9.08 -7.16 -1.29
CA GLY A 100 8.63 -5.80 -0.97
C GLY A 100 9.61 -5.06 -0.06
#